data_AF-A0A452UZP3-F1
#
_entry.id   AF-A0A452UZP3-F1
#
_cell.length_a   1.000
_cell.length_b   1.000
_cell.length_c   1.000
_cell.angle_alpha   90.00
_cell.angle_beta   90.00
_cell.angle_gamma   90.00
#
_symmetry.space_group_name_H-M   'P 1'
#
loop_
_entity.id
_entity.type
_entity.pdbx_description
1 polymer ?
#
loop_
_entity_poly.entity_id
_entity_poly.type
_entity_poly.pdbx_seq_one_letter_code
_entity_poly.pdbx_strand_id
1 'polypeptide(L)'
;LQAEQLARELVWCVEQLELGLKTQRPSPKQREQAVGAIRTLRSERTPLPRKRQLMRSLFGDYRAQMEAQRREALRVLRTAARTAQVQPVGEKEEWEGLQASPGRGSQ
;
A
#
# COMPACT_ATOMS: atom_id res chain seq x y z
N LEU A 1 -18.64 -8.56 -6.46
CA LEU A 1 -18.73 -7.22 -5.78
C LEU A 1 -18.71 -7.28 -4.25
N GLN A 2 -19.78 -7.69 -3.55
CA GLN A 2 -19.81 -7.61 -2.07
C GLN A 2 -18.89 -8.63 -1.37
N ALA A 3 -18.79 -9.85 -1.93
CA ALA A 3 -17.87 -10.88 -1.44
C ALA A 3 -16.39 -10.48 -1.60
N GLU A 4 -16.02 -9.86 -2.72
CA GLU A 4 -14.65 -9.35 -2.93
C GLU A 4 -14.33 -8.18 -1.99
N GLN A 5 -15.31 -7.32 -1.69
CA GLN A 5 -15.11 -6.23 -0.74
C GLN A 5 -14.82 -6.80 0.65
N LEU A 6 -15.60 -7.80 1.08
CA LEU A 6 -15.35 -8.50 2.34
C LEU A 6 -14.00 -9.23 2.36
N ALA A 7 -13.59 -9.85 1.26
CA ALA A 7 -12.29 -10.50 1.15
C ALA A 7 -11.15 -9.49 1.33
N ARG A 8 -11.25 -8.32 0.70
CA ARG A 8 -10.29 -7.21 0.87
C ARG A 8 -10.24 -6.70 2.31
N GLU A 9 -11.39 -6.53 2.96
CA GLU A 9 -11.46 -6.13 4.37
C GLU A 9 -10.80 -7.17 5.29
N LEU A 10 -11.02 -8.46 5.03
CA LEU A 10 -10.39 -9.57 5.77
C LEU A 10 -8.88 -9.56 5.63
N VAL A 11 -8.37 -9.42 4.41
CA VAL A 11 -6.93 -9.32 4.13
C VAL A 11 -6.34 -8.14 4.89
N TRP A 12 -6.97 -6.97 4.81
CA TRP A 12 -6.49 -5.77 5.51
C TRP A 12 -6.45 -5.97 7.03
N CYS A 13 -7.49 -6.55 7.64
CA CYS A 13 -7.49 -6.81 9.07
C CYS A 13 -6.37 -7.77 9.49
N VAL A 14 -6.09 -8.80 8.70
CA VAL A 14 -4.98 -9.73 8.97
C VAL A 14 -3.64 -9.01 8.86
N GLU A 15 -3.44 -8.21 7.81
CA GLU A 15 -2.23 -7.41 7.63
C GLU A 15 -2.01 -6.44 8.79
N GLN A 16 -3.05 -5.77 9.28
CA GLN A 16 -2.93 -4.87 10.43
C GLN A 16 -2.54 -5.60 11.72
N LEU A 17 -3.09 -6.79 11.97
CA LEU A 17 -2.68 -7.60 13.12
C LEU A 17 -1.20 -8.01 13.00
N GLU A 18 -0.77 -8.45 11.82
CA GLU A 18 0.63 -8.83 11.58
C GLU A 18 1.59 -7.65 11.66
N LEU A 19 1.19 -6.48 11.14
CA LEU A 19 1.98 -5.26 11.23
C LEU A 19 2.11 -4.82 12.68
N GLY A 20 1.03 -4.80 13.46
CA GLY A 20 1.06 -4.47 14.88
C GLY A 20 1.96 -5.39 15.70
N LEU A 21 1.98 -6.69 15.37
CA LEU A 21 2.91 -7.65 15.98
C LEU A 21 4.39 -7.38 15.65
N LYS A 22 4.69 -6.75 14.51
CA LYS A 22 6.06 -6.43 14.05
C LYS A 22 6.53 -5.05 14.52
N THR A 23 5.66 -4.06 14.50
CA THR A 23 6.01 -2.65 14.74
C THR A 23 5.85 -2.24 16.19
N GLN A 24 4.95 -2.88 16.93
CA GLN A 24 4.72 -2.60 18.34
C GLN A 24 5.38 -3.67 19.21
N ARG A 25 5.58 -3.37 20.50
CA ARG A 25 5.93 -4.35 21.54
C ARG A 25 4.65 -4.77 22.28
N PRO A 26 3.76 -5.58 21.68
CA PRO A 26 2.55 -6.03 22.35
C PRO A 26 2.91 -6.92 23.55
N SER A 27 2.10 -6.86 24.59
CA SER A 27 2.19 -7.81 25.71
C SER A 27 1.97 -9.25 25.22
N PRO A 28 2.48 -10.27 25.95
CA PRO A 28 2.27 -11.67 25.59
C PRO A 28 0.79 -12.02 25.35
N LYS A 29 -0.10 -11.47 26.17
CA LYS A 29 -1.56 -11.63 26.05
C LYS A 29 -2.12 -11.03 24.75
N GLN A 30 -1.66 -9.83 24.39
CA GLN A 30 -2.06 -9.18 23.12
C GLN A 30 -1.53 -9.96 21.91
N ARG A 31 -0.33 -10.52 22.03
CA ARG A 31 0.27 -11.37 20.98
C ARG A 31 -0.56 -12.63 20.75
N GLU A 32 -0.91 -13.34 21.81
CA GLU A 32 -1.77 -14.53 21.73
C GLU A 32 -3.15 -14.20 21.15
N GLN A 33 -3.76 -13.09 21.58
CA GLN A 33 -5.03 -12.63 21.03
C GLN A 33 -4.93 -12.32 19.53
N ALA A 34 -3.88 -11.62 19.09
CA ALA A 34 -3.68 -11.31 17.67
C ALA A 34 -3.47 -12.57 16.84
N VAL A 35 -2.65 -13.52 17.31
CA VAL A 35 -2.42 -14.80 16.61
C VAL A 35 -3.71 -15.63 16.53
N GLY A 36 -4.48 -15.70 17.62
CA GLY A 36 -5.78 -16.39 17.64
C GLY A 36 -6.81 -15.75 16.69
N ALA A 37 -6.83 -14.42 16.63
CA ALA A 37 -7.68 -13.67 15.70
C ALA A 37 -7.29 -13.94 14.25
N ILE A 38 -5.99 -13.92 13.90
CA ILE A 38 -5.49 -14.24 12.55
C ILE A 38 -5.94 -15.66 12.15
N ARG A 39 -5.78 -16.65 13.03
CA ARG A 39 -6.23 -18.03 12.77
C ARG A 39 -7.74 -18.10 12.49
N THR A 40 -8.53 -17.36 13.25
CA THR A 40 -10.00 -17.32 13.09
C THR A 40 -10.41 -16.63 11.79
N LEU A 41 -9.74 -15.55 11.40
CA LEU A 41 -10.03 -14.82 10.16
C LEU A 41 -9.62 -15.63 8.92
N ARG A 42 -8.51 -16.36 8.99
CA ARG A 42 -8.02 -17.24 7.90
C ARG A 42 -8.80 -18.55 7.77
N SER A 43 -9.42 -19.02 8.84
CA SER A 43 -10.20 -20.27 8.81
C SER A 43 -11.40 -20.18 7.89
N GLU A 44 -11.52 -21.10 6.93
CA GLU A 44 -12.70 -21.25 6.07
C GLU A 44 -13.92 -21.76 6.85
N ARG A 45 -13.68 -22.47 7.96
CA ARG A 45 -14.72 -23.02 8.84
C ARG A 45 -15.42 -21.94 9.68
N THR A 46 -14.85 -20.74 9.78
CA THR A 46 -15.46 -19.67 10.56
C THR A 46 -16.51 -18.94 9.71
N PRO A 47 -17.78 -18.89 10.16
CA PRO A 47 -18.84 -18.25 9.40
C PRO A 47 -18.59 -16.74 9.28
N LEU A 48 -18.93 -16.16 8.12
CA LEU A 48 -18.70 -14.75 7.80
C LEU A 48 -19.24 -13.75 8.84
N PRO A 49 -20.42 -13.94 9.46
CA PRO A 49 -20.90 -13.04 10.51
C PRO A 49 -19.93 -12.97 11.70
N ARG A 50 -19.35 -14.11 12.10
CA ARG A 50 -18.39 -14.18 13.20
C ARG A 50 -17.07 -13.49 12.86
N LYS A 51 -16.59 -13.63 11.62
CA LYS A 51 -15.42 -12.87 11.15
C LYS A 51 -15.67 -11.36 11.23
N ARG A 52 -16.83 -10.89 10.75
CA ARG A 52 -17.19 -9.46 10.80
C ARG A 52 -17.31 -8.93 12.23
N GLN A 53 -17.91 -9.70 13.13
CA GLN A 53 -18.02 -9.33 14.55
C GLN A 53 -16.63 -9.18 15.18
N LEU A 54 -15.72 -10.13 14.91
CA LEU A 54 -14.35 -10.09 15.40
C LEU A 54 -13.60 -8.86 14.86
N MET A 55 -13.70 -8.57 13.56
CA MET A 55 -13.08 -7.39 12.96
C MET A 55 -13.55 -6.10 13.61
N ARG A 56 -14.87 -5.93 13.83
CA ARG A 56 -15.42 -4.76 14.54
C ARG A 56 -14.97 -4.70 16.00
N SER A 57 -14.87 -5.83 16.68
CA SER A 57 -14.41 -5.86 18.07
C SER A 57 -12.93 -5.49 18.21
N LEU A 58 -12.10 -5.83 17.22
CA LEU A 58 -10.65 -5.57 17.25
C LEU A 58 -10.30 -4.17 16.77
N PHE A 59 -10.94 -3.73 15.68
CA PHE A 59 -10.58 -2.50 14.97
C PHE A 59 -11.67 -1.42 14.99
N GLY A 60 -12.86 -1.70 15.55
CA GLY A 60 -13.98 -0.79 15.45
C GLY A 60 -14.41 -0.59 13.99
N ASP A 61 -14.42 0.67 13.54
CA ASP A 61 -14.70 1.02 12.16
C ASP A 61 -13.43 0.91 11.28
N TYR A 62 -13.10 -0.33 10.91
CA TYR A 62 -11.94 -0.64 10.07
C TYR A 62 -12.04 -0.02 8.66
N ARG A 63 -13.25 0.29 8.16
CA ARG A 63 -13.41 0.91 6.83
C ARG A 63 -12.87 2.34 6.82
N ALA A 64 -13.16 3.10 7.88
CA ALA A 64 -12.60 4.44 8.06
C ALA A 64 -11.07 4.38 8.17
N GLN A 65 -10.52 3.38 8.85
CA GLN A 65 -9.06 3.20 8.97
C GLN A 65 -8.39 2.87 7.62
N MET A 66 -8.99 2.00 6.82
CA MET A 66 -8.50 1.70 5.45
C MET A 66 -8.45 2.97 4.60
N GLU A 67 -9.50 3.79 4.65
CA GLU A 67 -9.59 5.04 3.90
C GLU A 67 -8.56 6.06 4.41
N ALA A 68 -8.38 6.18 5.73
CA ALA A 68 -7.36 7.03 6.32
C ALA A 68 -5.94 6.63 5.87
N GLN A 69 -5.63 5.33 5.88
CA GLN A 69 -4.34 4.82 5.36
C GLN A 69 -4.13 5.17 3.89
N ARG A 70 -5.15 5.01 3.05
CA ARG A 70 -5.07 5.37 1.63
C ARG A 70 -4.79 6.85 1.43
N ARG A 71 -5.51 7.71 2.18
CA ARG A 71 -5.32 9.16 2.12
C ARG A 71 -3.92 9.57 2.57
N GLU A 72 -3.42 8.96 3.63
CA GLU A 72 -2.07 9.24 4.12
C GLU A 72 -1.00 8.78 3.11
N ALA A 73 -1.16 7.58 2.53
CA ALA A 73 -0.25 7.10 1.48
C ALA A 73 -0.23 8.06 0.27
N LEU A 74 -1.39 8.53 -0.19
CA LEU A 74 -1.48 9.53 -1.26
C LEU A 74 -0.83 10.86 -0.87
N ARG A 75 -1.00 11.30 0.37
CA ARG A 75 -0.37 12.51 0.90
C ARG A 75 1.15 12.39 0.92
N VAL A 76 1.68 11.27 1.39
CA VAL A 76 3.12 10.97 1.40
C VAL A 76 3.67 10.95 -0.02
N LEU A 77 3.00 10.25 -0.95
CA LEU A 77 3.42 10.21 -2.37
C LEU A 77 3.43 11.61 -3.01
N ARG A 78 2.37 12.41 -2.79
CA ARG A 78 2.30 13.79 -3.30
C ARG A 78 3.42 14.66 -2.73
N THR A 79 3.74 14.46 -1.45
CA THR A 79 4.81 15.20 -0.79
C THR A 79 6.17 14.79 -1.35
N ALA A 80 6.42 13.47 -1.49
CA ALA A 80 7.63 12.93 -2.10
C ALA A 80 7.84 13.42 -3.55
N ALA A 81 6.78 13.42 -4.36
CA ALA A 81 6.84 13.91 -5.74
C ALA A 81 7.20 15.41 -5.81
N ARG A 82 6.65 16.22 -4.90
CA ARG A 82 6.97 17.66 -4.80
C ARG A 82 8.41 17.90 -4.35
N THR A 83 8.89 17.13 -3.37
CA THR A 83 10.27 17.26 -2.88
C THR A 83 11.30 16.76 -3.89
N ALA A 84 10.93 15.80 -4.75
CA ALA A 84 11.83 15.22 -5.73
C ALA A 84 12.05 16.10 -6.98
N GLN A 85 11.36 17.24 -7.13
CA GLN A 85 11.47 18.15 -8.29
C GLN A 85 11.54 17.41 -9.65
N VAL A 86 10.71 16.38 -9.85
CA VAL A 86 10.71 15.61 -11.10
C VAL A 86 10.11 16.49 -12.18
N GLN A 87 10.96 17.19 -12.94
CA GLN A 87 10.54 17.83 -14.18
C GLN A 87 10.24 16.73 -15.20
N PRO A 88 9.10 16.80 -15.92
CA PRO A 88 8.90 15.92 -17.07
C PRO A 88 10.04 16.18 -18.05
N VAL A 89 10.73 15.12 -18.48
CA VAL A 89 11.69 15.23 -19.58
C VAL A 89 10.92 15.76 -20.78
N GLY A 90 11.18 17.02 -21.12
CA GLY A 90 10.76 17.58 -22.40
C GLY A 90 11.47 16.79 -23.49
N GLU A 91 10.71 15.97 -24.19
CA GLU A 91 11.11 15.43 -25.48
C GLU A 91 11.26 16.63 -26.43
N LYS A 92 12.40 16.71 -27.14
CA LYS A 92 13.03 17.90 -27.79
C LYS A 92 13.96 18.58 -26.79
N GLU A 93 15.28 18.45 -26.84
CA GLU A 93 16.23 18.62 -27.95
C GLU A 93 17.43 17.71 -27.62
N GLU A 94 18.05 16.97 -28.54
CA GLU A 94 19.34 17.37 -29.13
C GLU A 94 19.94 16.13 -29.84
N TRP A 95 19.57 15.89 -31.10
CA TRP A 95 20.29 14.97 -32.00
C TRP A 95 20.58 15.58 -33.38
N GLU A 96 20.29 16.87 -33.60
CA GLU A 96 20.66 17.61 -34.80
C GLU A 96 22.03 18.29 -34.62
N GLY A 97 23.09 17.49 -34.47
CA GLY A 97 24.46 18.00 -34.38
C GLY A 97 25.51 17.18 -35.13
N LEU A 98 25.13 16.08 -35.80
CA LEU A 98 26.07 15.14 -36.43
C LEU A 98 26.00 15.10 -37.97
N GLN A 99 25.49 16.13 -38.62
CA GLN A 99 25.58 16.26 -40.07
C GLN A 99 26.05 17.65 -40.52
N ALA A 100 27.36 17.88 -40.48
CA ALA A 100 28.04 18.78 -41.41
C ALA A 100 29.57 18.63 -41.31
N SER A 101 30.15 17.78 -42.16
CA SER A 101 31.57 17.89 -42.54
C SER A 101 31.63 18.41 -43.98
N PRO A 102 32.17 19.60 -44.25
CA PRO A 102 32.61 19.93 -45.60
C PRO A 102 34.05 19.45 -45.77
N GLY A 103 34.20 18.31 -46.43
CA GLY A 103 35.47 17.93 -47.03
C GLY A 103 35.88 19.00 -48.04
N ARG A 104 37.00 19.68 -47.80
CA ARG A 104 37.65 20.52 -48.81
C ARG A 104 38.97 19.85 -49.17
N GLY A 105 38.94 19.17 -50.31
CA GLY A 105 40.07 18.47 -50.89
C GLY A 105 41.19 19.45 -51.27
N SER A 106 42.40 18.97 -51.06
CA SER A 106 43.62 19.49 -51.65
C SER A 106 43.63 19.26 -53.16
N GLN A 107 43.83 20.33 -53.93
CA GLN A 107 44.83 20.48 -55.00
C GLN A 107 44.61 21.80 -55.74
#